data_AF-A0A957P0F3-F1
#
_entry.id   AF-A0A957P0F3-F1
#
_cell.length_a   1.000
_cell.length_b   1.000
_cell.length_c   1.000
_cell.angle_alpha   90.00
_cell.angle_beta   90.00
_cell.angle_gamma   90.00
#
_symmetry.space_group_name_H-M   'P 1'
#
loop_
_entity.id
_entity.type
_entity.pdbx_description
1 polymer ?
#
loop_
_entity_poly.entity_id
_entity_poly.type
_entity_poly.pdbx_seq_one_letter_code
_entity_poly.pdbx_strand_id
1 'polypeptide(L)'
;EETGLTPASLILRGIVHINTGHNAQGDPNPGVMMFIFCGHADSRRVQPSAEGTPEWIPAARLADFPLVDDLYELIPLALANGPMLFGHYSPQPDGSMHYRFSA
;
A
#
# COMPACT_ATOMS: atom_id res chain seq x y z
N GLU A 1 14.34 4.62 8.04
CA GLU A 1 14.19 6.01 7.58
C GLU A 1 12.92 6.66 8.12
N GLU A 2 11.73 6.09 7.95
CA GLU A 2 10.49 6.73 8.44
C GLU A 2 10.03 6.28 9.84
N THR A 3 10.20 5.01 10.21
CA THR A 3 9.62 4.46 11.45
C THR A 3 10.61 4.16 12.57
N GLY A 4 11.90 4.12 12.25
CA GLY A 4 12.97 3.68 13.17
C GLY A 4 13.02 2.17 13.42
N LEU A 5 12.14 1.38 12.79
CA LEU A 5 12.15 -0.07 12.91
C LEU A 5 13.15 -0.70 11.92
N THR A 6 13.72 -1.83 12.34
CA THR A 6 14.48 -2.74 11.47
C THR A 6 13.78 -4.09 11.48
N PRO A 7 13.07 -4.46 10.39
CA PRO A 7 12.37 -5.74 10.33
C PRO A 7 13.38 -6.89 10.24
N ALA A 8 13.11 -8.00 10.94
CA ALA A 8 13.96 -9.19 10.89
C ALA A 8 13.83 -9.94 9.55
N SER A 9 12.66 -9.84 8.93
CA SER A 9 12.38 -10.39 7.60
C SER A 9 11.33 -9.54 6.88
N LEU A 10 11.42 -9.52 5.56
CA LEU A 10 10.43 -8.93 4.66
C LEU A 10 10.07 -9.97 3.60
N ILE A 11 8.78 -10.24 3.47
CA ILE A 11 8.23 -11.17 2.48
C ILE A 11 7.48 -10.34 1.45
N LEU A 12 7.83 -10.48 0.17
CA LEU A 12 7.04 -9.88 -0.91
C LEU A 12 5.66 -10.55 -0.96
N ARG A 13 4.62 -9.77 -0.75
CA ARG A 13 3.22 -10.22 -0.73
C ARG A 13 2.42 -9.74 -1.93
N GLY A 14 2.85 -8.67 -2.58
CA GLY A 14 2.15 -8.19 -3.77
C GLY A 14 2.92 -7.21 -4.63
N ILE A 15 2.43 -7.06 -5.86
CA ILE A 15 2.90 -6.09 -6.84
C ILE A 15 1.69 -5.37 -7.42
N VAL A 16 1.71 -4.04 -7.39
CA VAL A 16 0.65 -3.21 -7.96
C VAL A 16 1.23 -2.37 -9.10
N HIS A 17 0.57 -2.44 -10.25
CA HIS A 17 0.82 -1.53 -11.37
C HIS A 17 -0.14 -0.35 -11.30
N ILE A 18 0.40 0.85 -11.22
CA ILE A 18 -0.37 2.08 -11.13
C ILE A 18 -0.24 2.83 -12.45
N ASN A 19 -1.35 2.93 -13.17
CA ASN A 19 -1.47 3.81 -14.32
C ASN A 19 -1.64 5.25 -13.82
N THR A 20 -0.76 6.14 -14.26
CA THR A 20 -0.73 7.57 -13.87
C THR A 20 -1.39 8.47 -14.91
N GLY A 21 -2.13 7.88 -15.86
CA GLY A 21 -2.91 8.58 -16.88
C GLY A 21 -2.08 9.10 -18.04
N HIS A 22 -2.55 10.18 -18.64
CA HIS A 22 -1.90 10.86 -19.76
C HIS A 22 -1.57 12.30 -19.37
N ASN A 23 -0.57 12.90 -20.01
CA ASN A 23 -0.23 14.31 -19.86
C ASN A 23 -1.22 15.21 -20.63
N ALA A 24 -1.02 16.53 -20.56
CA ALA A 24 -1.88 17.51 -21.24
C ALA A 24 -1.90 17.39 -22.78
N GLN A 25 -0.90 16.71 -23.36
CA GLN A 25 -0.77 16.46 -24.79
C GLN A 25 -1.40 15.13 -25.22
N GLY A 26 -1.89 14.32 -24.26
CA GLY A 26 -2.50 13.02 -24.52
C GLY A 26 -1.51 11.86 -24.59
N ASP A 27 -0.23 12.07 -24.27
CA ASP A 27 0.76 10.98 -24.18
C ASP A 27 0.70 10.30 -22.81
N PRO A 28 0.95 8.97 -22.74
CA PRO A 28 0.90 8.25 -21.47
C PRO A 28 2.01 8.73 -20.52
N ASN A 29 1.65 8.94 -19.25
CA ASN A 29 2.61 9.20 -18.19
C ASN A 29 3.34 7.89 -17.80
N PRO A 30 4.58 7.97 -17.28
CA PRO A 30 5.24 6.81 -16.70
C PRO A 30 4.40 6.23 -15.54
N GLY A 31 4.10 4.94 -15.61
CA GLY A 31 3.42 4.23 -14.54
C GLY A 31 4.30 4.04 -13.31
N VAL A 32 3.69 3.68 -12.18
CA VAL A 32 4.39 3.32 -10.94
C VAL A 32 4.23 1.83 -10.66
N MET A 33 5.32 1.18 -10.22
CA MET A 33 5.28 -0.18 -9.70
C MET A 33 5.46 -0.14 -8.19
N MET A 34 4.45 -0.57 -7.44
CA MET A 34 4.48 -0.62 -5.99
C MET A 34 4.66 -2.08 -5.53
N PHE A 35 5.70 -2.31 -4.73
CA PHE A 35 5.99 -3.61 -4.12
C PHE A 35 5.52 -3.62 -2.68
N ILE A 36 4.71 -4.61 -2.32
CA ILE A 36 4.12 -4.72 -0.99
C ILE A 36 4.85 -5.81 -0.23
N PHE A 37 5.48 -5.43 0.88
CA PHE A 37 6.16 -6.36 1.77
C PHE A 37 5.43 -6.44 3.11
N CYS A 38 5.34 -7.66 3.64
CA CYS A 38 4.97 -7.87 5.04
C CYS A 38 6.20 -8.31 5.83
N GLY A 39 6.39 -7.73 7.01
CA GLY A 39 7.52 -8.03 7.88
C GLY A 39 7.12 -8.16 9.33
N HIS A 40 8.02 -8.74 10.09
CA HIS A 40 7.93 -8.80 11.55
C HIS A 40 8.98 -7.89 12.17
N ALA A 41 8.58 -7.15 13.21
CA ALA A 41 9.47 -6.36 14.04
C ALA A 41 9.38 -6.85 15.49
N ASP A 42 10.52 -7.15 16.09
CA ASP A 42 10.60 -7.65 17.48
C ASP A 42 10.34 -6.54 18.51
N SER A 43 10.32 -5.28 18.07
CA SER A 43 10.09 -4.10 18.88
C SER A 43 8.90 -3.30 18.37
N ARG A 44 8.12 -2.76 19.30
CA ARG A 44 7.05 -1.79 19.03
C ARG A 44 7.53 -0.33 19.13
N ARG A 45 8.81 -0.10 19.42
CA ARG A 45 9.34 1.26 19.53
C ARG A 45 9.48 1.88 18.15
N VAL A 46 8.68 2.91 17.89
CA VAL A 46 8.70 3.70 16.65
C VAL A 46 9.21 5.11 16.93
N GLN A 47 9.66 5.80 15.89
CA GLN A 47 10.04 7.20 15.90
C GLN A 47 9.29 7.97 14.80
N PRO A 48 8.95 9.25 15.03
CA PRO A 48 8.35 10.09 13.99
C PRO A 48 9.39 10.47 12.92
N SER A 49 8.89 10.86 11.74
CA SER A 49 9.65 11.42 10.63
C SER A 49 8.97 12.69 10.09
N ALA A 50 9.54 13.28 9.03
CA ALA A 50 8.91 14.39 8.32
C ALA A 50 7.57 14.01 7.66
N GLU A 51 7.31 12.71 7.49
CA GLU A 51 6.11 12.17 6.85
C GLU A 51 4.99 11.86 7.86
N GLY A 52 5.30 11.83 9.15
CA GLY A 52 4.32 11.67 10.22
C GLY A 52 4.82 10.88 11.42
N THR A 53 3.86 10.45 12.24
CA THR A 53 4.10 9.65 13.45
C THR A 53 3.50 8.26 13.27
N PRO A 54 4.31 7.18 13.29
CA PRO A 54 3.78 5.82 13.20
C PRO A 54 2.99 5.44 14.45
N GLU A 55 1.89 4.70 14.24
CA GLU A 55 1.05 4.16 15.32
C GLU A 55 0.80 2.66 15.13
N TRP A 56 0.73 1.93 16.24
CA TRP A 56 0.35 0.52 16.23
C TRP A 56 -1.16 0.39 16.34
N ILE A 57 -1.80 -0.09 15.27
CA ILE A 57 -3.24 -0.29 15.23
C ILE A 57 -3.59 -1.80 15.12
N PRO A 58 -4.67 -2.27 15.75
CA PRO A 58 -5.16 -3.62 15.50
C PRO A 58 -5.69 -3.73 14.06
N ALA A 59 -5.22 -4.72 13.29
CA ALA A 59 -5.68 -4.92 11.90
C ALA A 59 -7.20 -5.12 11.79
N ALA A 60 -7.84 -5.70 12.81
CA ALA A 60 -9.29 -5.85 12.88
C ALA A 60 -10.06 -4.51 13.02
N ARG A 61 -9.36 -3.40 13.28
CA ARG A 61 -9.94 -2.07 13.47
C ARG A 61 -9.58 -1.09 12.34
N LEU A 62 -9.07 -1.57 11.20
CA LEU A 62 -8.68 -0.70 10.08
C LEU A 62 -9.80 0.26 9.65
N ALA A 63 -11.05 -0.20 9.65
CA ALA A 63 -12.23 0.61 9.29
C ALA A 63 -12.48 1.83 10.22
N ASP A 64 -11.84 1.87 11.39
CA ASP A 64 -11.98 2.99 12.34
C ASP A 64 -11.01 4.15 12.05
N PHE A 65 -10.10 3.99 11.08
CA PHE A 65 -9.06 4.98 10.76
C PHE A 65 -9.30 5.63 9.40
N PRO A 66 -8.93 6.91 9.22
CA PRO A 66 -9.10 7.62 7.96
C PRO A 66 -8.00 7.23 6.96
N LEU A 67 -8.12 6.05 6.35
CA LEU A 67 -7.18 5.55 5.35
C LEU A 67 -7.61 5.94 3.94
N VAL A 68 -6.66 5.89 3.00
CA VAL A 68 -6.96 5.90 1.56
C VAL A 68 -7.76 4.66 1.21
N ASP A 69 -8.74 4.80 0.32
CA ASP A 69 -9.79 3.80 0.06
C ASP A 69 -9.26 2.41 -0.32
N ASP A 70 -8.11 2.31 -0.99
CA ASP A 70 -7.53 1.03 -1.39
C ASP A 70 -7.00 0.22 -0.21
N LEU A 71 -6.57 0.89 0.86
CA LEU A 71 -5.91 0.25 2.00
C LEU A 71 -6.84 -0.67 2.80
N TYR A 72 -8.15 -0.40 2.79
CA TYR A 72 -9.13 -1.25 3.47
C TYR A 72 -9.24 -2.65 2.85
N GLU A 73 -8.97 -2.78 1.55
CA GLU A 73 -8.94 -4.07 0.86
C GLU A 73 -7.51 -4.63 0.78
N LEU A 74 -6.53 -3.77 0.49
CA LEU A 74 -5.14 -4.15 0.27
C LEU A 74 -4.48 -4.76 1.52
N ILE A 75 -4.66 -4.14 2.68
CA ILE A 75 -3.99 -4.59 3.92
C ILE A 75 -4.47 -6.00 4.32
N PRO A 76 -5.79 -6.30 4.39
CA PRO A 76 -6.25 -7.66 4.66
C PRO A 76 -5.72 -8.70 3.67
N LEU A 77 -5.67 -8.39 2.37
CA LEU A 77 -5.16 -9.30 1.34
C LEU A 77 -3.66 -9.58 1.51
N ALA A 78 -2.86 -8.54 1.79
CA ALA A 78 -1.42 -8.67 1.99
C ALA A 78 -1.08 -9.48 3.26
N LEU A 79 -1.84 -9.26 4.34
CA LEU A 79 -1.68 -9.94 5.63
C LEU A 79 -2.25 -11.36 5.64
N ALA A 80 -3.23 -11.67 4.78
CA ALA A 80 -3.68 -13.03 4.61
C ALA A 80 -2.49 -13.88 4.14
N ASN A 81 -2.23 -15.03 4.76
CA ASN A 81 -1.17 -15.97 4.33
C ASN A 81 -1.56 -16.72 3.04
N GLY A 82 -2.01 -15.98 2.02
CA GLY A 82 -2.44 -16.47 0.72
C GLY A 82 -1.38 -16.36 -0.38
N PRO A 83 -1.77 -16.58 -1.65
CA PRO A 83 -0.90 -16.42 -2.82
C PRO A 83 -0.43 -14.98 -3.04
N MET A 84 0.46 -14.79 -4.02
CA MET A 84 0.97 -13.47 -4.41
C MET A 84 -0.16 -12.57 -4.92
N LEU A 85 -0.28 -11.38 -4.36
CA LEU A 85 -1.25 -10.38 -4.77
C LEU A 85 -0.77 -9.60 -6.00
N PHE A 86 -1.62 -9.46 -7.00
CA PHE A 86 -1.43 -8.57 -8.13
C PHE A 86 -2.51 -7.49 -8.13
N GLY A 87 -2.10 -6.23 -8.18
CA GLY A 87 -2.99 -5.08 -8.25
C GLY A 87 -2.84 -4.30 -9.55
N HIS A 88 -3.93 -3.69 -10.01
CA HIS A 88 -3.89 -2.68 -11.07
C HIS A 88 -4.75 -1.48 -10.68
N TYR A 89 -4.12 -0.31 -10.62
CA TYR A 89 -4.78 0.95 -10.29
C TYR A 89 -4.92 1.77 -11.56
N SER A 90 -6.13 2.23 -11.86
CA SER A 90 -6.41 3.04 -13.05
C SER A 90 -7.20 4.30 -12.71
N PRO A 91 -6.82 5.46 -13.25
CA PRO A 91 -7.55 6.70 -13.01
C PRO A 91 -8.95 6.63 -13.63
N GLN A 92 -9.90 7.27 -12.96
CA GLN A 92 -11.25 7.48 -13.43
C GLN A 92 -11.45 8.93 -13.91
N PRO A 93 -12.47 9.21 -14.75
CA PRO A 93 -12.72 10.56 -15.25
C PRO A 93 -13.01 11.62 -14.19
N ASP A 94 -13.48 11.22 -13.01
CA ASP A 94 -13.73 12.11 -11.86
C ASP A 94 -12.47 12.41 -11.03
N GLY A 95 -11.31 11.89 -11.44
CA GLY A 95 -10.04 12.01 -10.73
C GLY A 95 -9.84 10.99 -9.62
N SER A 96 -10.83 10.14 -9.34
CA SER A 96 -10.65 9.01 -8.42
C SER A 96 -9.84 7.89 -9.06
N MET A 97 -9.46 6.89 -8.27
CA MET A 97 -8.73 5.71 -8.74
C MET A 97 -9.62 4.47 -8.60
N HIS A 98 -9.65 3.66 -9.64
CA HIS A 98 -10.23 2.33 -9.60
C HIS A 98 -9.16 1.31 -9.22
N TYR A 99 -9.45 0.49 -8.22
CA TYR A 99 -8.55 -0.52 -7.71
C TYR A 99 -9.06 -1.92 -8.10
N ARG A 100 -8.16 -2.78 -8.59
CA ARG A 100 -8.45 -4.19 -8.86
C ARG A 100 -7.35 -5.05 -8.31
N PHE A 101 -7.74 -6.09 -7.58
CA PHE A 101 -6.83 -7.06 -6.99
C PHE A 101 -7.13 -8.48 -7.49
N SER A 102 -6.09 -9.30 -7.58
CA SER A 102 -6.17 -10.73 -7.87
C SER A 102 -5.11 -11.46 -7.05
N ALA A 103 -5.46 -12.61 -6.48
CA ALA A 103 -4.57 -13.45 -5.68
C ALA A 103 -4.65 -14.90 -6.17
#